data_AF-A0ABD4KSU0-F1
#
_entry.id   AF-A0ABD4KSU0-F1
#
_cell.length_a   1.000
_cell.length_b   1.000
_cell.length_c   1.000
_cell.angle_alpha   90.00
_cell.angle_beta   90.00
_cell.angle_gamma   90.00
#
_symmetry.space_group_name_H-M   'P 1'
#
loop_
_entity.id
_entity.type
_entity.pdbx_description
1 polymer ?
#
loop_
_entity_poly.entity_id
_entity_poly.type
_entity_poly.pdbx_seq_one_letter_code
_entity_poly.pdbx_strand_id
1 'polypeptide(L)' 'KVLEYVRPKYACRQCEQTEDKNHVVQKPAPQSIIPKSFATESLLANIILGKYQYAMPLYRQESLFTQSGI' A
#
# COMPACT_ATOMS: atom_id res chain seq x y z
N LYS A 1 -7.07 -6.11 -11.60
CA LYS A 1 -6.43 -4.82 -11.94
C LYS A 1 -5.48 -4.46 -10.80
N VAL A 2 -4.17 -4.40 -11.05
CA VAL A 2 -3.17 -4.06 -10.02
C VAL A 2 -3.23 -2.54 -9.80
N LEU A 3 -3.31 -2.11 -8.54
CA LEU A 3 -3.27 -0.70 -8.15
C LEU A 3 -1.81 -0.30 -7.95
N GLU A 4 -1.27 0.49 -8.88
CA GLU A 4 0.08 1.03 -8.78
C GLU A 4 0.05 2.45 -8.22
N TYR A 5 0.72 2.66 -7.08
CA TYR A 5 0.87 3.97 -6.46
C TYR A 5 2.19 4.62 -6.90
N VAL A 6 2.19 5.32 -8.04
CA VAL A 6 3.35 6.06 -8.52
C VAL A 6 3.51 7.36 -7.73
N ARG A 7 4.68 7.55 -7.09
CA ARG A 7 5.00 8.76 -6.31
C ARG A 7 6.21 9.48 -6.91
N PRO A 8 6.01 10.42 -7.86
CA PRO A 8 7.11 11.14 -8.48
C PRO A 8 7.87 11.97 -7.44
N LYS A 9 9.20 11.98 -7.58
CA LYS A 9 10.10 12.86 -6.83
C LYS A 9 10.46 14.02 -7.75
N TYR A 10 10.31 15.24 -7.27
CA TYR A 10 10.64 16.44 -8.04
C TYR A 10 11.86 17.13 -7.45
N ALA A 11 12.74 17.61 -8.31
CA ALA A 11 13.90 18.43 -7.95
C ALA A 11 13.80 19.78 -8.69
N CYS A 12 14.19 20.86 -8.02
CA CYS A 12 14.25 22.18 -8.65
C CYS A 12 15.54 22.31 -9.47
N ARG A 13 15.42 22.39 -10.80
CA ARG A 13 16.57 22.51 -11.73
C ARG A 13 17.40 23.77 -11.54
N GLN A 14 16.80 24.85 -11.03
CA GLN A 14 17.44 26.15 -10.86
C GLN A 14 18.24 26.21 -9.54
N CYS A 15 17.72 25.55 -8.50
CA CYS A 15 18.43 25.34 -7.24
C CYS A 15 19.54 24.28 -7.35
N GLU A 16 19.57 23.46 -8.41
CA GLU A 16 20.70 22.57 -8.73
C GLU A 16 21.94 23.31 -9.24
N GLN A 17 21.76 24.49 -9.86
CA GLN A 17 22.86 25.28 -10.44
C GLN A 17 23.46 26.29 -9.44
N THR A 18 22.70 26.63 -8.40
CA THR A 18 23.10 27.58 -7.35
C THR A 18 23.28 26.71 -6.10
N GLU A 19 24.51 26.41 -5.69
CA GLU A 19 24.94 25.30 -4.79
C GLU A 19 24.33 25.25 -3.36
N ASP A 20 23.18 25.88 -3.09
CA ASP A 20 22.66 26.15 -1.76
C ASP A 20 21.59 25.17 -1.22
N LYS A 21 21.33 24.05 -1.92
CA LYS A 21 20.61 22.80 -1.48
C LYS A 21 19.61 22.34 -2.54
N ASN A 22 19.88 21.18 -3.14
CA ASN A 22 18.94 20.47 -4.00
C ASN A 22 17.74 19.97 -3.18
N HIS A 23 16.65 20.74 -3.14
CA HIS A 23 15.41 20.33 -2.50
C HIS A 23 14.67 19.32 -3.38
N VAL A 24 14.93 18.03 -3.15
CA VAL A 24 14.11 16.94 -3.68
C VAL A 24 12.87 16.82 -2.82
N VAL A 25 11.71 17.16 -3.39
CA VAL A 25 10.41 17.11 -2.70
C VAL A 25 9.61 15.93 -3.22
N GLN A 26 9.05 15.16 -2.29
CA GLN A 26 8.11 14.09 -2.58
C GLN A 26 6.88 14.24 -1.68
N LYS A 27 5.67 14.15 -2.26
CA LYS A 27 4.44 14.12 -1.47
C LYS A 27 4.46 12.90 -0.53
N PRO A 28 4.05 13.02 0.75
CA PRO A 28 3.99 11.88 1.67
C PRO A 28 3.10 10.74 1.12
N ALA A 29 3.35 9.52 1.58
CA ALA A 29 2.58 8.36 1.16
C ALA A 29 1.10 8.54 1.56
N PRO A 30 0.14 8.04 0.76
CA PRO A 30 -1.22 7.91 1.24
C PRO A 30 -1.23 7.04 2.49
N GLN A 31 -2.11 7.37 3.44
CA GLN A 31 -2.23 6.60 4.67
C GLN A 31 -2.85 5.24 4.35
N SER A 32 -2.16 4.16 4.73
CA SER A 32 -2.72 2.81 4.69
C SER A 32 -3.60 2.58 5.92
N ILE A 33 -4.64 1.74 5.78
CA ILE A 33 -5.55 1.39 6.89
C ILE A 33 -4.75 0.82 8.07
N ILE A 34 -3.80 -0.07 7.78
CA ILE A 34 -2.84 -0.59 8.76
C ILE A 34 -1.46 -0.01 8.42
N PRO A 35 -0.83 0.75 9.33
CA PRO A 35 0.51 1.29 9.09
C PRO A 35 1.52 0.17 8.84
N LYS A 36 2.38 0.33 7.82
CA LYS A 36 3.44 -0.63 7.45
C LYS A 36 2.95 -2.02 7.03
N SER A 37 1.67 -2.18 6.71
CA SER A 37 1.12 -3.41 6.16
C SER A 37 1.10 -3.39 4.63
N PHE A 38 1.20 -4.56 4.01
CA PHE A 38 0.94 -4.75 2.58
C PHE A 38 -0.57 -4.96 2.29
N ALA A 39 -1.40 -5.07 3.33
CA ALA A 39 -2.81 -5.33 3.18
C ALA A 39 -3.52 -4.14 2.52
N THR A 40 -3.98 -4.34 1.29
CA THR A 40 -4.82 -3.40 0.57
C THR A 40 -6.24 -3.38 1.13
N GLU A 41 -6.99 -2.34 0.81
CA GLU A 41 -8.39 -2.16 1.20
C GLU A 41 -9.24 -3.35 0.72
N SER A 42 -8.96 -3.87 -0.48
CA SER A 42 -9.63 -5.03 -1.05
C SER A 42 -9.33 -6.33 -0.29
N LEU A 43 -8.09 -6.53 0.18
CA LEU A 43 -7.73 -7.72 0.97
C LEU A 43 -8.47 -7.70 2.30
N LEU A 44 -8.47 -6.56 2.99
CA LEU A 44 -9.17 -6.40 4.26
C LEU A 44 -10.68 -6.60 4.11
N ALA A 45 -11.29 -6.03 3.07
CA ALA A 45 -12.70 -6.24 2.77
C ALA A 45 -13.04 -7.73 2.58
N ASN A 46 -12.21 -8.48 1.83
CA ASN A 46 -12.40 -9.91 1.61
C ASN A 46 -12.30 -10.72 2.91
N ILE A 47 -11.37 -10.40 3.80
CA ILE A 47 -11.23 -11.07 5.11
C ILE A 47 -12.47 -10.83 5.97
N ILE A 48 -12.95 -9.57 6.02
CA ILE A 48 -14.14 -9.18 6.78
C ILE A 48 -15.37 -9.88 6.22
N LEU A 49 -15.59 -9.85 4.90
CA LEU A 49 -16.66 -10.58 4.22
C LEU A 49 -16.58 -12.08 4.50
N GLY A 50 -15.39 -12.68 4.38
CA GLY A 50 -15.14 -14.09 4.69
C GLY A 50 -15.60 -14.46 6.10
N LYS A 51 -15.22 -13.65 7.10
CA LYS A 51 -15.55 -13.92 8.50
C LYS A 51 -17.04 -13.71 8.82
N TYR A 52 -17.61 -12.58 8.39
CA TYR A 52 -18.93 -12.15 8.86
C TYR A 52 -20.07 -12.52 7.92
N GLN A 53 -19.87 -12.44 6.60
CA GLN A 53 -20.90 -12.79 5.63
C GLN A 53 -20.95 -14.31 5.40
N TYR A 54 -19.77 -14.93 5.26
CA TYR A 54 -19.65 -16.35 4.91
C TYR A 54 -19.32 -17.26 6.09
N ALA A 55 -19.25 -16.71 7.30
CA ALA A 55 -18.92 -17.44 8.53
C ALA A 55 -17.67 -18.33 8.40
N MET A 56 -16.70 -17.93 7.55
CA MET A 56 -15.49 -18.69 7.32
C MET A 56 -14.50 -18.46 8.46
N PRO A 57 -14.04 -19.51 9.15
CA PRO A 57 -13.08 -19.36 10.23
C PRO A 57 -11.73 -18.85 9.70
N LEU A 58 -11.02 -18.06 10.50
CA LEU A 58 -9.80 -17.37 10.07
C LEU A 58 -8.67 -18.33 9.65
N TYR A 59 -8.52 -19.48 10.33
CA TYR A 59 -7.52 -20.49 9.96
C TYR A 59 -7.75 -21.07 8.54
N ARG A 60 -9.02 -21.13 8.11
CA ARG A 60 -9.36 -21.61 6.77
C ARG A 60 -9.03 -20.55 5.73
N GLN A 61 -9.29 -19.28 6.03
CA GLN A 61 -8.90 -18.16 5.17
C GLN A 61 -7.37 -18.10 5.02
N GLU A 62 -6.62 -18.27 6.12
CA GLU A 62 -5.15 -18.36 6.11
C GLU A 62 -4.66 -19.46 5.15
N SER A 63 -5.19 -20.68 5.29
CA SER A 63 -4.81 -21.80 4.42
C SER A 63 -5.05 -21.51 2.94
N LEU A 64 -6.17 -20.84 2.62
CA LEU A 64 -6.47 -20.42 1.25
C LEU A 64 -5.49 -19.36 0.74
N PHE A 65 -5.11 -18.40 1.60
CA PHE A 65 -4.14 -17.37 1.22
C PHE A 65 -2.75 -17.96 0.97
N THR A 66 -2.30 -18.89 1.82
CA THR A 66 -1.05 -19.62 1.61
C THR A 66 -1.04 -20.38 0.28
N GLN A 67 -2.16 -21.02 -0.09
CA GLN A 67 -2.29 -21.69 -1.39
C GLN A 67 -2.27 -20.71 -2.57
N SER A 68 -2.82 -19.51 -2.40
CA SER A 68 -2.79 -18.45 -3.42
C SER A 68 -1.46 -17.69 -3.50
N GLY A 69 -0.49 -18.02 -2.63
CA GLY A 69 0.82 -17.36 -2.58
C GLY A 69 0.79 -15.95 -1.99
N ILE A 70 -0.21 -15.65 -1.16
CA ILE A 70 -0.35 -14.41 -0.38
C ILE A 70 0.14 -14.64 1.04
#